data_AF-A0A2E5VB12-F1
#
_entry.id   AF-A0A2E5VB12-F1
#
_cell.length_a   1.000
_cell.length_b   1.000
_cell.length_c   1.000
_cell.angle_alpha   90.00
_cell.angle_beta   90.00
_cell.angle_gamma   90.00
#
_symmetry.space_group_name_H-M   'P 1'
#
loop_
_entity.id
_entity.type
_entity.pdbx_description
1 polymer ?
#
loop_
_entity_poly.entity_id
_entity_poly.type
_entity_poly.pdbx_seq_one_letter_code
_entity_poly.pdbx_strand_id
1 'polypeptide(L)'
;LSIDVVIPIPDTSRTSAMQVAYKLGAKYREGFIKNRYIGRTFIMPGQSIRKKSVSHKLSPIEIEFKNKNVLLVDDSIVRGNTSKKIIEMVRKNGAKKVFFASASPPIRFQNVYGIDMPATSELVAHNKSIKKIKDHIGADELIYQDLEDLKLSAIIGNPKIKQFEDSVFTGNYCTSGVTKHFLKELEKERSEKSRKILKNN
;
A
#
# COMPACT_ATOMS: atom_id res chain seq x y z
N LEU A 1 -3.68 17.14 -12.58
CA LEU A 1 -3.40 15.84 -13.22
C LEU A 1 -4.51 15.55 -14.22
N SER A 2 -4.22 15.02 -15.41
CA SER A 2 -5.27 14.56 -16.35
C SER A 2 -5.55 13.09 -16.07
N ILE A 3 -6.72 12.75 -15.54
CA ILE A 3 -7.10 11.40 -15.12
C ILE A 3 -8.30 10.94 -15.95
N ASP A 4 -8.15 9.86 -16.70
CA ASP A 4 -9.22 9.32 -17.56
C ASP A 4 -10.09 8.32 -16.78
N VAL A 5 -9.49 7.61 -15.83
CA VAL A 5 -10.15 6.56 -15.05
C VAL A 5 -9.52 6.41 -13.66
N VAL A 6 -10.37 6.19 -12.66
CA VAL A 6 -9.99 5.81 -11.30
C VAL A 6 -10.28 4.32 -11.12
N ILE A 7 -9.26 3.58 -10.68
CA ILE A 7 -9.32 2.13 -10.52
C ILE A 7 -8.87 1.76 -9.10
N PRO A 8 -9.72 1.11 -8.29
CA PRO A 8 -9.31 0.61 -6.99
C PRO A 8 -8.37 -0.59 -7.13
N ILE A 9 -7.47 -0.74 -6.17
CA ILE A 9 -6.84 -2.02 -5.88
C ILE A 9 -7.77 -2.77 -4.92
N PRO A 10 -8.41 -3.88 -5.36
CA PRO A 10 -9.47 -4.53 -4.60
C PRO A 10 -8.95 -5.28 -3.36
N ASP A 11 -9.74 -5.40 -2.29
CA ASP A 11 -11.17 -5.04 -2.18
C ASP A 11 -11.43 -3.80 -1.32
N THR A 12 -10.54 -3.53 -0.37
CA THR A 12 -10.68 -2.48 0.66
C THR A 12 -10.78 -1.08 0.05
N SER A 13 -10.03 -0.82 -1.01
CA SER A 13 -9.92 0.50 -1.62
C SER A 13 -11.09 0.88 -2.51
N ARG A 14 -12.08 0.00 -2.71
CA ARG A 14 -13.25 0.30 -3.58
C ARG A 14 -14.04 1.51 -3.11
N THR A 15 -14.32 1.61 -1.82
CA THR A 15 -15.10 2.71 -1.24
C THR A 15 -14.38 4.06 -1.41
N SER A 16 -13.08 4.09 -1.10
CA SER A 16 -12.24 5.27 -1.28
C SER A 16 -12.13 5.67 -2.76
N ALA A 17 -11.85 4.72 -3.65
CA ALA A 17 -11.73 4.98 -5.08
C ALA A 17 -13.03 5.49 -5.70
N MET A 18 -14.18 4.95 -5.28
CA MET A 18 -15.49 5.39 -5.73
C MET A 18 -15.74 6.86 -5.38
N GLN A 19 -15.43 7.28 -4.15
CA GLN A 19 -15.58 8.67 -3.73
C GLN A 19 -14.58 9.60 -4.41
N VAL A 20 -13.33 9.15 -4.62
CA VAL A 20 -12.33 9.90 -5.40
C VAL A 20 -12.81 10.11 -6.83
N ALA A 21 -13.31 9.07 -7.51
CA ALA A 21 -13.84 9.16 -8.86
C ALA A 21 -15.00 10.16 -8.94
N TYR A 22 -15.95 10.07 -8.00
CA TYR A 22 -17.09 10.98 -7.89
C TYR A 22 -16.64 12.44 -7.73
N LYS A 23 -15.72 12.71 -6.81
CA LYS A 23 -15.21 14.08 -6.56
C LYS A 23 -14.41 14.65 -7.72
N LEU A 24 -13.69 13.81 -8.46
CA LEU A 24 -12.92 14.22 -9.63
C LEU A 24 -13.75 14.31 -10.92
N GLY A 25 -15.02 13.87 -10.91
CA GLY A 25 -15.81 13.72 -12.14
C GLY A 25 -15.23 12.70 -13.13
N ALA A 26 -14.38 11.78 -12.66
CA ALA A 26 -13.72 10.78 -13.46
C ALA A 26 -14.49 9.46 -13.45
N LYS A 27 -14.27 8.62 -14.47
CA LYS A 27 -14.91 7.30 -14.54
C LYS A 27 -14.34 6.37 -13.47
N TYR A 28 -15.19 5.75 -12.67
CA TYR A 28 -14.83 4.61 -11.82
C TYR A 28 -14.89 3.32 -12.65
N ARG A 29 -13.85 2.48 -12.60
CA ARG A 29 -13.84 1.17 -13.28
C ARG A 29 -13.14 0.12 -12.41
N GLU A 30 -13.65 -1.11 -12.45
CA GLU A 30 -12.92 -2.27 -11.94
C GLU A 30 -11.89 -2.69 -12.99
N GLY A 31 -10.62 -2.32 -12.79
CA GLY A 31 -9.51 -2.74 -13.65
C GLY A 31 -8.83 -4.02 -13.21
N PHE A 32 -9.12 -4.49 -11.99
CA PHE A 32 -8.54 -5.72 -11.44
C PHE A 32 -9.63 -6.64 -10.92
N ILE A 33 -9.47 -7.93 -11.21
CA ILE A 33 -10.19 -8.99 -10.54
C ILE A 33 -9.25 -9.63 -9.53
N LYS A 34 -9.62 -9.57 -8.26
CA LYS A 34 -8.90 -10.28 -7.20
C LYS A 34 -9.25 -11.76 -7.26
N ASN A 35 -8.24 -12.60 -7.34
CA ASN A 35 -8.43 -14.04 -7.27
C ASN A 35 -8.84 -14.40 -5.84
N ARG A 36 -10.07 -14.91 -5.66
CA ARG A 36 -10.61 -15.29 -4.34
C ARG A 36 -10.03 -16.59 -3.81
N TYR A 37 -9.49 -17.43 -4.68
CA TYR A 37 -9.07 -18.80 -4.39
C TYR A 37 -7.56 -18.98 -4.46
N ILE A 38 -6.82 -18.12 -3.74
CA ILE A 38 -5.36 -18.23 -3.69
C ILE A 38 -5.00 -19.30 -2.65
N GLY A 39 -4.85 -20.54 -3.14
CA GLY A 39 -4.32 -21.63 -2.35
C GLY A 39 -2.84 -21.45 -2.00
N ARG A 40 -2.35 -22.19 -1.00
CA ARG A 40 -0.91 -22.27 -0.73
C ARG A 40 -0.23 -22.87 -1.96
N THR A 41 0.81 -22.22 -2.48
CA THR A 41 1.65 -22.82 -3.53
C THR A 41 2.46 -23.95 -2.91
N PHE A 42 2.19 -25.20 -3.31
CA PHE A 42 3.07 -26.34 -3.00
C PHE A 42 4.42 -26.15 -3.69
N ILE A 43 5.49 -26.64 -3.07
CA ILE A 43 6.84 -26.63 -3.66
C ILE A 43 6.79 -27.51 -4.91
N MET A 44 6.78 -26.91 -6.10
CA MET A 44 6.85 -27.64 -7.36
C MET A 44 8.33 -27.86 -7.72
N PRO A 45 8.78 -29.09 -8.03
CA PRO A 45 10.13 -29.32 -8.52
C PRO A 45 10.29 -28.66 -9.90
N GLY A 46 11.11 -27.62 -9.96
CA GLY A 46 11.29 -26.74 -11.13
C GLY A 46 11.47 -25.28 -10.71
N GLN A 47 12.72 -24.81 -10.63
CA GLN A 47 13.12 -23.51 -10.06
C GLN A 47 12.58 -22.26 -10.78
N SER A 48 11.90 -22.39 -11.92
CA SER A 48 11.57 -21.26 -12.81
C SER A 48 10.19 -20.61 -12.57
N ILE A 49 9.30 -21.18 -11.74
CA ILE A 49 7.91 -20.70 -11.60
C ILE A 49 7.72 -19.68 -10.45
N ARG A 50 8.75 -19.39 -9.66
CA ARG A 50 8.62 -18.58 -8.43
C ARG A 50 8.85 -17.08 -8.61
N LYS A 51 8.30 -16.44 -9.66
CA LYS A 51 8.48 -14.98 -9.88
C LYS A 51 7.22 -14.14 -10.12
N LYS A 52 6.01 -14.66 -9.91
CA LYS A 52 4.77 -13.92 -10.22
C LYS A 52 3.72 -13.87 -9.10
N SER A 53 4.13 -13.55 -7.87
CA SER A 53 3.24 -13.49 -6.71
C SER A 53 2.08 -12.49 -6.80
N VAL A 54 2.23 -11.39 -7.55
CA VAL A 54 1.18 -10.36 -7.67
C VAL A 54 0.19 -10.69 -8.78
N SER A 55 0.64 -11.18 -9.94
CA SER A 55 -0.28 -11.62 -11.00
C SER A 55 -1.08 -12.87 -10.63
N HIS A 56 -0.63 -13.65 -9.63
CA HIS A 56 -1.46 -14.70 -9.04
C HIS A 56 -2.56 -14.14 -8.13
N LYS A 57 -2.40 -12.91 -7.62
CA LYS A 57 -3.36 -12.25 -6.72
C LYS A 57 -4.37 -11.38 -7.45
N LEU A 58 -3.91 -10.66 -8.47
CA LEU A 58 -4.69 -9.68 -9.21
C LEU A 58 -4.58 -9.97 -10.71
N SER A 59 -5.73 -10.11 -11.35
CA SER A 59 -5.85 -10.30 -12.78
C SER A 59 -6.28 -8.96 -13.43
N PRO A 60 -5.44 -8.35 -14.29
CA PRO A 60 -5.77 -7.08 -14.93
C PRO A 60 -6.79 -7.28 -16.05
N ILE A 61 -7.71 -6.33 -16.21
CA ILE A 61 -8.62 -6.22 -17.36
C ILE A 61 -8.01 -5.21 -18.35
N GLU A 62 -7.32 -5.69 -19.38
CA GLU A 62 -6.48 -4.87 -20.29
C GLU A 62 -7.21 -3.63 -20.84
N ILE A 63 -8.46 -3.78 -21.28
CA ILE A 63 -9.26 -2.70 -21.89
C ILE A 63 -9.52 -1.53 -20.93
N GLU A 64 -9.43 -1.77 -19.61
CA GLU A 64 -9.59 -0.72 -18.61
C GLU A 64 -8.36 0.19 -18.49
N PHE A 65 -7.19 -0.26 -18.94
CA PHE A 65 -5.93 0.48 -18.84
C PHE A 65 -5.45 1.06 -20.17
N LYS A 66 -5.69 0.36 -21.28
CA LYS A 66 -5.12 0.69 -22.60
C LYS A 66 -5.39 2.14 -23.02
N ASN A 67 -4.32 2.86 -23.35
CA ASN A 67 -4.28 4.24 -23.83
C ASN A 67 -4.86 5.30 -22.86
N LYS A 68 -4.99 4.99 -21.57
CA LYS A 68 -5.56 5.87 -20.53
C LYS A 68 -4.50 6.36 -19.54
N ASN A 69 -4.75 7.54 -18.96
CA ASN A 69 -4.10 8.03 -17.75
C ASN A 69 -4.88 7.52 -16.54
N VAL A 70 -4.29 6.57 -15.81
CA VAL A 70 -4.97 5.79 -14.77
C VAL A 70 -4.58 6.32 -13.39
N LEU A 71 -5.57 6.60 -12.54
CA LEU A 71 -5.36 6.78 -11.10
C LEU A 71 -5.67 5.46 -10.38
N LEU A 72 -4.65 4.85 -9.81
CA LEU A 72 -4.79 3.71 -8.90
C LEU A 72 -5.01 4.21 -7.48
N VAL A 73 -5.94 3.58 -6.76
CA VAL A 73 -6.19 3.87 -5.34
C VAL A 73 -5.99 2.61 -4.52
N ASP A 74 -5.10 2.67 -3.54
CA ASP A 74 -4.85 1.60 -2.56
C ASP A 74 -5.13 2.08 -1.13
N ASP A 75 -5.29 1.15 -0.20
CA ASP A 75 -5.52 1.49 1.20
C ASP A 75 -4.27 2.08 1.84
N SER A 76 -3.11 1.52 1.51
CA SER A 76 -1.85 1.83 2.15
C SER A 76 -0.65 1.37 1.32
N ILE A 77 0.52 1.95 1.61
CA ILE A 77 1.79 1.50 1.04
C ILE A 77 2.74 1.16 2.19
N VAL A 78 2.96 -0.13 2.42
CA VAL A 78 3.85 -0.64 3.48
C VAL A 78 5.28 -0.82 2.97
N ARG A 79 5.55 -1.89 2.20
CA ARG A 79 6.88 -2.21 1.65
C ARG A 79 7.11 -1.66 0.23
N GLY A 80 6.08 -1.16 -0.44
CA GLY A 80 6.14 -0.65 -1.82
C GLY A 80 6.27 -1.70 -2.93
N ASN A 81 6.76 -2.91 -2.64
CA ASN A 81 6.95 -3.98 -3.63
C ASN A 81 5.66 -4.37 -4.38
N THR A 82 4.53 -4.43 -3.67
CA THR A 82 3.22 -4.74 -4.28
C THR A 82 2.80 -3.61 -5.21
N SER A 83 2.81 -2.37 -4.72
CA SER A 83 2.46 -1.17 -5.51
C SER A 83 3.31 -1.07 -6.77
N LYS A 84 4.63 -1.28 -6.67
CA LYS A 84 5.55 -1.32 -7.82
C LYS A 84 5.12 -2.33 -8.88
N LYS A 85 4.88 -3.58 -8.47
CA LYS A 85 4.45 -4.65 -9.39
C LYS A 85 3.08 -4.38 -10.02
N ILE A 86 2.18 -3.74 -9.28
CA ILE A 86 0.87 -3.32 -9.81
C ILE A 86 1.07 -2.25 -10.88
N ILE A 87 1.89 -1.23 -10.63
CA ILE A 87 2.20 -0.18 -11.60
C ILE A 87 2.84 -0.76 -12.86
N GLU A 88 3.84 -1.64 -12.71
CA GLU A 88 4.47 -2.35 -13.83
C GLU A 88 3.45 -3.14 -14.66
N MET A 89 2.53 -3.85 -13.99
CA MET A 89 1.45 -4.59 -14.64
C MET A 89 0.49 -3.67 -15.40
N VAL A 90 0.11 -2.53 -14.83
CA VAL A 90 -0.78 -1.55 -15.48
C VAL A 90 -0.12 -0.92 -16.70
N ARG A 91 1.16 -0.53 -16.60
CA ARG A 91 1.94 -0.04 -17.74
C ARG A 91 2.05 -1.08 -18.84
N LYS A 92 2.30 -2.35 -18.48
CA LYS A 92 2.34 -3.46 -19.44
C LYS A 92 1.01 -3.66 -20.18
N ASN A 93 -0.12 -3.32 -19.56
CA ASN A 93 -1.45 -3.34 -20.17
C ASN A 93 -1.80 -2.03 -20.91
N GLY A 94 -0.81 -1.20 -21.23
CA GLY A 94 -0.95 -0.08 -22.16
C GLY A 94 -1.41 1.24 -21.54
N ALA A 95 -1.34 1.41 -20.23
CA ALA A 95 -1.59 2.72 -19.61
C ALA A 95 -0.53 3.76 -20.02
N LYS A 96 -0.97 4.99 -20.35
CA LYS A 96 -0.10 6.12 -20.73
C LYS A 96 0.63 6.68 -19.52
N LYS A 97 -0.13 6.98 -18.46
CA LYS A 97 0.37 7.42 -17.16
C LYS A 97 -0.32 6.62 -16.06
N VAL A 98 0.41 6.37 -14.99
CA VAL A 98 -0.06 5.65 -13.81
C VAL A 98 0.21 6.52 -12.59
N PHE A 99 -0.84 7.14 -12.07
CA PHE A 99 -0.84 7.84 -10.80
C PHE A 99 -1.26 6.87 -9.69
N PHE A 100 -0.78 7.11 -8.48
CA PHE A 100 -1.07 6.27 -7.33
C PHE A 100 -1.52 7.14 -6.16
N ALA A 101 -2.65 6.79 -5.54
CA ALA A 101 -3.14 7.42 -4.33
C ALA A 101 -3.26 6.37 -3.21
N SER A 102 -2.73 6.70 -2.04
CA SER A 102 -2.88 5.93 -0.80
C SER A 102 -3.96 6.57 0.06
N ALA A 103 -4.97 5.80 0.46
CA ALA A 103 -6.05 6.26 1.35
C ALA A 103 -5.58 6.44 2.81
N SER A 104 -4.36 6.01 3.14
CA SER A 104 -3.69 6.29 4.41
C SER A 104 -2.47 7.18 4.20
N PRO A 105 -2.00 7.90 5.25
CA PRO A 105 -0.72 8.58 5.26
C PRO A 105 0.47 7.61 5.13
N PRO A 106 1.69 8.12 4.88
CA PRO A 106 2.88 7.28 4.80
C PRO A 106 3.14 6.53 6.12
N ILE A 107 3.20 5.20 6.06
CA ILE A 107 3.52 4.34 7.20
C ILE A 107 5.03 4.35 7.42
N ARG A 108 5.47 5.02 8.50
CA ARG A 108 6.90 5.30 8.78
C ARG A 108 7.45 4.54 9.98
N PHE A 109 6.57 4.04 10.84
CA PHE A 109 6.91 3.37 12.09
C PHE A 109 6.16 2.05 12.21
N GLN A 110 6.70 1.16 13.03
CA GLN A 110 6.11 -0.15 13.31
C GLN A 110 4.95 -0.04 14.31
N ASN A 111 3.91 -0.85 14.13
CA ASN A 111 2.90 -1.03 15.17
C ASN A 111 3.39 -2.00 16.25
N VAL A 112 3.03 -1.70 17.50
CA VAL A 112 3.36 -2.50 18.70
C VAL A 112 2.12 -2.87 19.52
N TYR A 113 0.93 -2.60 18.99
CA TYR A 113 -0.35 -2.80 19.65
C TYR A 113 -1.20 -3.91 19.00
N GLY A 114 -0.54 -4.85 18.33
CA GLY A 114 -1.16 -6.09 17.81
C GLY A 114 -1.36 -6.13 16.29
N ILE A 115 -1.08 -5.06 15.55
CA ILE A 115 -1.07 -5.10 14.08
C ILE A 115 0.31 -5.58 13.61
N ASP A 116 0.35 -6.70 12.90
CA ASP A 116 1.59 -7.23 12.33
C ASP A 116 2.14 -6.28 11.27
N MET A 117 3.40 -5.88 11.45
CA MET A 117 4.11 -4.97 10.56
C MET A 117 5.55 -5.46 10.39
N PRO A 118 6.17 -5.21 9.23
CA PRO A 118 7.57 -5.56 9.02
C PRO A 118 8.49 -4.72 9.93
N ALA A 119 9.80 -4.98 9.87
CA ALA A 119 10.76 -4.10 10.53
C ALA A 119 10.67 -2.68 9.94
N THR A 120 10.97 -1.65 10.72
CA THR A 120 10.89 -0.25 10.27
C THR A 120 11.76 -0.01 9.05
N SER A 121 12.95 -0.60 9.01
CA SER A 121 13.86 -0.59 7.85
C SER A 121 13.28 -1.18 6.55
N GLU A 122 12.26 -2.03 6.63
CA GLU A 122 11.57 -2.60 5.46
C GLU A 122 10.38 -1.75 4.97
N LEU A 123 9.97 -0.73 5.73
CA LEU A 123 8.91 0.19 5.33
C LEU A 123 9.43 1.13 4.25
N VAL A 124 8.69 1.25 3.14
CA VAL A 124 9.13 2.06 2.01
C VAL A 124 9.23 3.54 2.38
N ALA A 125 8.36 4.02 3.27
CA ALA A 125 8.32 5.41 3.67
C ALA A 125 9.27 5.75 4.83
N HIS A 126 9.90 4.77 5.48
CA HIS A 126 10.83 5.06 6.56
C HIS A 126 12.02 5.89 6.05
N ASN A 127 12.24 7.05 6.66
CA ASN A 127 13.28 8.02 6.29
C ASN A 127 13.32 8.41 4.79
N LYS A 128 12.18 8.33 4.08
CA LYS A 128 12.07 8.73 2.68
C LYS A 128 11.02 9.82 2.49
N SER A 129 11.34 10.76 1.59
CA SER A 129 10.38 11.74 1.09
C SER A 129 9.40 11.08 0.12
N ILE A 130 8.22 11.68 -0.08
CA ILE A 130 7.21 11.17 -1.02
C ILE A 130 7.79 11.01 -2.42
N LYS A 131 8.63 11.96 -2.87
CA LYS A 131 9.35 11.87 -4.15
C LYS A 131 10.19 10.58 -4.26
N LYS A 132 11.00 10.26 -3.24
CA LYS A 132 11.80 9.03 -3.23
C LYS A 132 10.92 7.76 -3.26
N ILE A 133 9.76 7.80 -2.61
CA ILE A 133 8.81 6.67 -2.63
C ILE A 133 8.19 6.52 -4.02
N LYS A 134 7.75 7.63 -4.62
CA LYS A 134 7.21 7.68 -5.98
C LYS A 134 8.17 7.05 -6.98
N ASP A 135 9.42 7.49 -6.96
CA ASP A 135 10.46 7.01 -7.85
C ASP A 135 10.73 5.51 -7.61
N HIS A 136 10.69 5.07 -6.34
CA HIS A 136 10.87 3.67 -5.98
C HIS A 136 9.78 2.74 -6.53
N ILE A 137 8.51 3.18 -6.48
CA ILE A 137 7.36 2.39 -6.98
C ILE A 137 7.11 2.58 -8.48
N GLY A 138 7.69 3.61 -9.12
CA GLY A 138 7.58 3.86 -10.56
C GLY A 138 6.29 4.57 -10.99
N ALA A 139 5.62 5.26 -10.07
CA ALA A 139 4.42 6.05 -10.38
C ALA A 139 4.78 7.38 -11.05
N ASP A 140 3.91 7.89 -11.92
CA ASP A 140 4.06 9.23 -12.50
C ASP A 140 3.80 10.33 -11.45
N GLU A 141 2.82 10.07 -10.58
CA GLU A 141 2.54 10.87 -9.38
C GLU A 141 2.11 9.97 -8.22
N LEU A 142 2.49 10.35 -6.99
CA LEU A 142 2.12 9.65 -5.76
C LEU A 142 1.49 10.63 -4.77
N ILE A 143 0.25 10.34 -4.38
CA ILE A 143 -0.52 11.12 -3.42
C ILE A 143 -0.77 10.25 -2.19
N TYR A 144 -0.57 10.82 -1.01
CA TYR A 144 -0.94 10.22 0.27
C TYR A 144 -2.07 11.02 0.89
N GLN A 145 -2.97 10.35 1.59
CA GLN A 145 -3.92 11.01 2.49
C GLN A 145 -3.17 11.76 3.58
N ASP A 146 -3.60 12.99 3.90
CA ASP A 146 -3.08 13.72 5.04
C ASP A 146 -3.59 13.11 6.35
N LEU A 147 -2.74 13.10 7.39
CA LEU A 147 -3.07 12.47 8.66
C LEU A 147 -4.28 13.12 9.34
N GLU A 148 -4.36 14.45 9.28
CA GLU A 148 -5.47 15.18 9.89
C GLU A 148 -6.79 14.93 9.16
N ASP A 149 -6.77 14.81 7.83
CA ASP A 149 -7.95 14.43 7.05
C ASP A 149 -8.38 12.98 7.33
N LEU A 150 -7.42 12.06 7.53
CA LEU A 150 -7.74 10.69 7.95
C LEU A 150 -8.45 10.69 9.31
N LYS A 151 -7.92 11.43 10.30
CA LYS A 151 -8.56 11.57 11.62
C LYS A 151 -9.95 12.19 11.49
N LEU A 152 -10.09 13.26 10.70
CA LEU A 152 -11.38 13.90 10.44
C LEU A 152 -12.40 12.89 9.89
N SER A 153 -12.01 12.06 8.92
CA SER A 153 -12.89 11.04 8.34
C SER A 153 -13.40 10.04 9.38
N ALA A 154 -12.57 9.67 10.36
CA ALA A 154 -12.95 8.75 11.42
C ALA A 154 -13.86 9.42 12.47
N ILE A 155 -13.62 10.70 12.77
CA ILE A 155 -14.43 11.51 13.71
C ILE A 155 -15.87 11.66 13.21
N ILE A 156 -16.11 11.72 11.90
CA ILE A 156 -17.46 11.76 11.33
C ILE A 156 -18.31 10.57 11.80
N GLY A 157 -17.70 9.39 11.96
CA GLY A 157 -18.37 8.20 12.47
C GLY A 157 -18.71 8.27 13.96
N ASN A 158 -17.89 8.98 14.76
CA ASN A 158 -18.16 9.21 16.18
C ASN A 158 -17.42 10.47 16.70
N PRO A 159 -18.12 11.61 16.83
CA PRO A 159 -17.53 12.88 17.27
C PRO A 159 -16.99 12.90 18.70
N LYS A 160 -17.33 11.89 19.52
CA LYS A 160 -16.83 11.76 20.90
C LYS A 160 -15.37 11.33 20.95
N ILE A 161 -14.87 10.66 19.91
CA ILE A 161 -13.46 10.27 19.83
C ILE A 161 -12.64 11.51 19.49
N LYS A 162 -11.68 11.86 20.35
CA LYS A 162 -10.84 13.06 20.19
C LYS A 162 -9.41 12.76 19.76
N GLN A 163 -8.95 11.53 19.99
CA GLN A 163 -7.59 11.09 19.69
C GLN A 163 -7.64 9.65 19.18
N PHE A 164 -6.71 9.34 18.31
CA PHE A 164 -6.51 8.01 17.74
C PHE A 164 -5.08 7.56 18.00
N GLU A 165 -4.89 6.25 18.03
CA GLU A 165 -3.56 5.65 17.97
C GLU A 165 -3.03 5.84 16.54
N ASP A 166 -2.03 6.73 16.37
CA ASP A 166 -1.49 7.11 15.07
C ASP A 166 0.04 6.89 14.97
N SER A 167 0.61 6.09 15.88
CA SER A 167 2.06 5.91 16.02
C SER A 167 2.73 5.43 14.74
N VAL A 168 2.05 4.62 13.93
CA VAL A 168 2.58 4.14 12.64
C VAL A 168 2.88 5.28 11.66
N PHE A 169 2.23 6.42 11.81
CA PHE A 169 2.42 7.62 10.99
C PHE A 169 3.33 8.65 11.68
N THR A 170 3.14 8.86 12.99
CA THR A 170 3.76 9.96 13.77
C THR A 170 5.01 9.54 14.55
N GLY A 171 5.10 8.26 14.93
CA GLY A 171 6.11 7.75 15.87
C GLY A 171 5.78 8.06 17.34
N ASN A 172 4.61 8.65 17.61
CA ASN A 172 4.15 8.95 18.97
C ASN A 172 3.30 7.81 19.49
N TYR A 173 3.85 7.04 20.43
CA TYR A 173 3.18 5.89 21.03
C TYR A 173 2.47 6.33 22.32
N CYS A 174 1.17 6.03 22.43
CA CYS A 174 0.33 6.50 23.54
C CYS A 174 0.64 5.86 24.90
N THR A 175 1.34 4.74 24.95
CA THR A 175 1.68 4.05 26.20
C THR A 175 3.12 4.36 26.64
N SER A 176 3.30 4.64 27.92
CA SER A 176 4.62 4.96 28.52
C SER A 176 5.62 3.81 28.45
N GLY A 177 5.15 2.57 28.28
CA GLY A 177 5.99 1.38 28.13
C GLY A 177 6.74 1.31 26.79
N VAL A 178 6.30 2.06 25.77
CA VAL A 178 6.94 2.05 24.46
C VAL A 178 8.09 3.05 24.44
N THR A 179 9.25 2.60 24.94
CA THR A 179 10.47 3.41 24.97
C THR A 179 11.27 3.29 23.67
N LYS A 180 12.17 4.25 23.42
CA LYS A 180 13.15 4.17 22.33
C LYS A 180 14.01 2.90 22.41
N HIS A 181 14.30 2.42 23.63
CA HIS A 181 15.04 1.19 23.84
C HIS A 181 14.23 -0.02 23.36
N PHE A 182 12.98 -0.13 23.83
CA PHE A 182 12.06 -1.19 23.41
C PHE A 182 11.90 -1.26 21.89
N LEU A 183 11.69 -0.12 21.23
CA LEU A 183 11.55 -0.06 19.77
C LEU A 183 12.82 -0.54 19.04
N LYS A 184 14.01 -0.20 19.57
CA LYS A 184 15.29 -0.65 19.00
C LYS A 184 15.50 -2.15 19.17
N GLU A 185 15.14 -2.71 20.31
CA GLU A 185 15.21 -4.16 20.53
C GLU A 185 14.26 -4.91 19.62
N LEU A 186 13.01 -4.45 19.53
CA LEU A 186 12.01 -5.01 18.62
C LEU A 186 12.46 -4.96 17.16
N GLU A 187 13.10 -3.86 16.74
CA GLU A 187 13.65 -3.72 15.40
C GLU A 187 14.78 -4.72 15.12
N LYS A 188 15.67 -4.97 16.10
CA LYS A 188 16.73 -5.98 15.98
C LYS A 188 16.13 -7.37 15.81
N GLU A 189 15.20 -7.76 16.68
CA GLU A 189 14.54 -9.07 16.63
C GLU A 189 13.82 -9.30 15.29
N ARG A 190 13.05 -8.31 14.82
CA ARG A 190 12.33 -8.38 13.54
C ARG A 190 13.31 -8.47 12.36
N SER A 191 14.38 -7.67 12.38
CA SER A 191 15.40 -7.69 11.32
C SER A 191 16.13 -9.03 11.25
N GLU A 192 16.46 -9.63 12.39
CA GLU A 192 17.08 -10.95 12.47
C GLU A 192 16.15 -12.04 11.96
N LYS A 193 14.88 -11.98 12.35
CA LYS A 193 13.84 -12.90 11.85
C LYS A 193 13.71 -12.80 10.33
N SER A 194 13.63 -11.60 9.77
CA SER A 194 13.59 -11.37 8.32
C SER A 194 14.84 -11.91 7.61
N ARG A 195 16.05 -11.70 8.16
CA ARG A 195 17.30 -12.24 7.61
C ARG A 195 17.37 -13.77 7.65
N LYS A 196 16.93 -14.41 8.74
CA LYS A 196 16.88 -15.88 8.83
C LYS A 196 15.92 -16.47 7.79
N ILE A 197 14.77 -15.84 7.59
CA ILE A 197 13.81 -16.24 6.54
C ILE A 197 14.46 -16.12 5.15
N LEU A 198 15.20 -15.05 4.87
CA LEU A 198 15.89 -14.86 3.59
C LEU A 198 17.04 -15.86 3.36
N LYS A 199 17.76 -16.27 4.41
CA LYS A 199 18.83 -17.28 4.32
C LYS A 199 18.32 -18.71 4.11
N ASN A 200 17.10 -18.98 4.55
CA ASN A 200 16.48 -20.31 4.48
C ASN A 200 15.57 -20.50 3.24
N ASN A 201 15.52 -19.51 2.34
CA ASN A 201 14.75 -19.53 1.08
C ASN A 201 15.67 -19.38 -0.13
#